data_AF-A0A6P0IZK4-F1
#
_entry.id   AF-A0A6P0IZK4-F1
#
_cell.length_a   1.000
_cell.length_b   1.000
_cell.length_c   1.000
_cell.angle_alpha   90.00
_cell.angle_beta   90.00
_cell.angle_gamma   90.00
#
_symmetry.space_group_name_H-M   'P 1'
#
loop_
_entity.id
_entity.type
_entity.pdbx_description
1 polymer ?
#
loop_
_entity_poly.entity_id
_entity_poly.type
_entity_poly.pdbx_seq_one_letter_code
_entity_poly.pdbx_strand_id
1 'polypeptide(L)'
;MTSKFNPDNTYGQESAKDMDSLKRDRFQLISAYVDGEVTSAERSDVQQLLATDPDAKRLYNRLVMLRQAFRTMPVPPTEQPAQELAQQVFSKIDRRRNRRKFVWGGAALAAMFVGAVSM
;
A
#
# COMPACT_ATOMS: atom_id res chain seq x y z
N MET A 1 -3.89 4.60 24.01
CA MET A 1 -4.75 4.72 22.82
C MET A 1 -4.40 3.59 21.84
N THR A 2 -5.04 2.43 21.99
CA THR A 2 -4.91 1.31 21.05
C THR A 2 -6.02 1.44 20.01
N SER A 3 -5.68 1.97 18.83
CA SER A 3 -6.58 2.02 17.68
C SER A 3 -6.93 0.59 17.28
N LYS A 4 -8.22 0.26 17.35
CA LYS A 4 -8.73 -1.06 16.96
C LYS A 4 -8.70 -1.16 15.44
N PHE A 5 -7.81 -2.00 14.91
CA PHE A 5 -7.86 -2.43 13.52
C PHE A 5 -9.10 -3.33 13.36
N ASN A 6 -10.11 -2.84 12.64
CA ASN A 6 -11.31 -3.58 12.29
C ASN A 6 -11.10 -4.25 10.92
N PRO A 7 -11.05 -5.59 10.82
CA PRO A 7 -10.79 -6.30 9.56
C PRO A 7 -11.99 -6.33 8.60
N ASP A 8 -13.17 -5.85 9.01
CA ASP A 8 -14.34 -5.70 8.14
C ASP A 8 -14.17 -4.50 7.21
N ASN A 9 -13.33 -4.66 6.19
CA ASN A 9 -13.20 -3.72 5.09
C ASN A 9 -14.33 -3.94 4.07
N THR A 10 -15.58 -3.84 4.51
CA THR A 10 -16.80 -3.92 3.68
C THR A 10 -16.98 -2.70 2.79
N TYR A 11 -16.37 -1.57 3.13
CA TYR A 11 -16.46 -0.30 2.39
C TYR A 11 -16.03 -0.40 0.92
N GLY A 12 -14.98 -1.19 0.62
CA GLY A 12 -14.51 -1.39 -0.76
C GLY A 12 -15.40 -2.34 -1.58
N GLN A 13 -16.07 -3.29 -0.94
CA GLN A 13 -16.93 -4.27 -1.62
C GLN A 13 -18.32 -3.71 -1.93
N GLU A 14 -18.90 -2.87 -1.07
CA GLU A 14 -20.21 -2.25 -1.32
C GLU A 14 -20.13 -1.19 -2.42
N SER A 15 -19.12 -0.32 -2.40
CA SER A 15 -18.92 0.69 -3.46
C SER A 15 -18.64 0.07 -4.83
N ALA A 16 -17.99 -1.09 -4.88
CA ALA A 16 -17.80 -1.81 -6.13
C ALA A 16 -19.13 -2.40 -6.62
N LYS A 17 -19.93 -3.02 -5.75
CA LYS A 17 -21.20 -3.68 -6.14
C LYS A 17 -22.24 -2.72 -6.72
N ASP A 18 -22.23 -1.45 -6.32
CA ASP A 18 -23.20 -0.45 -6.77
C ASP A 18 -22.80 0.25 -8.09
N MET A 19 -21.60 -0.01 -8.59
CA MET A 19 -21.20 0.42 -9.94
C MET A 19 -21.77 -0.53 -10.99
N ASP A 20 -22.56 0.05 -11.91
CA ASP A 20 -22.94 -0.57 -13.18
C ASP A 20 -21.74 -1.30 -13.82
N SER A 21 -21.91 -2.59 -14.13
CA SER A 21 -20.84 -3.46 -14.63
C SER A 21 -20.17 -2.89 -15.87
N LEU A 22 -20.97 -2.27 -16.75
CA LEU A 22 -20.50 -1.61 -17.96
C LEU A 22 -19.53 -0.46 -17.65
N LYS A 23 -19.80 0.33 -16.60
CA LYS A 23 -18.91 1.44 -16.21
C LYS A 23 -17.59 0.91 -15.68
N ARG A 24 -17.62 -0.23 -14.97
CA ARG A 24 -16.40 -0.87 -14.47
C ARG A 24 -15.55 -1.42 -15.61
N ASP A 25 -16.16 -2.12 -16.56
CA ASP A 25 -15.45 -2.68 -17.72
C ASP A 25 -14.81 -1.57 -18.56
N ARG A 26 -15.54 -0.47 -18.77
CA ARG A 26 -15.03 0.72 -19.45
C ARG A 26 -13.87 1.37 -18.70
N PHE A 27 -13.96 1.44 -17.37
CA PHE A 27 -12.85 1.94 -16.55
C PHE A 27 -11.61 1.05 -16.71
N GLN A 28 -11.78 -0.27 -16.58
CA GLN A 28 -10.69 -1.24 -16.71
C GLN A 28 -10.00 -1.15 -18.08
N LEU A 29 -10.77 -1.06 -19.15
CA LEU A 29 -10.25 -0.98 -20.51
C LEU A 29 -9.44 0.31 -20.73
N ILE A 30 -9.95 1.46 -20.27
CA ILE A 30 -9.26 2.75 -20.40
C ILE A 30 -8.03 2.83 -19.49
N SER A 31 -8.07 2.27 -18.27
CA SER A 31 -6.89 2.24 -17.40
C SER A 31 -5.78 1.37 -17.99
N ALA A 32 -6.12 0.17 -18.49
CA ALA A 32 -5.16 -0.70 -19.18
C ALA A 32 -4.56 0.01 -20.41
N TYR A 33 -5.36 0.79 -21.15
CA TYR A 33 -4.86 1.55 -22.30
C TYR A 33 -3.83 2.61 -21.90
N VAL A 34 -4.09 3.36 -20.80
CA VAL A 34 -3.17 4.37 -20.27
C VAL A 34 -1.85 3.74 -19.82
N ASP A 35 -1.91 2.55 -19.22
CA ASP A 35 -0.73 1.81 -18.75
C ASP A 35 -0.02 1.05 -19.87
N GLY A 36 -0.68 0.84 -21.01
CA GLY A 36 -0.13 0.16 -22.18
C GLY A 36 -0.32 -1.36 -22.17
N GLU A 37 -1.22 -1.85 -21.31
CA GLU A 37 -1.51 -3.28 -21.10
C GLU A 37 -2.63 -3.82 -22.00
N VAL A 38 -3.16 -3.01 -22.92
CA VAL A 38 -4.16 -3.47 -23.90
C VAL A 38 -3.54 -4.23 -25.06
N THR A 39 -4.27 -5.19 -25.60
CA THR A 39 -3.93 -5.86 -26.85
C THR A 39 -4.09 -4.92 -28.05
N SER A 40 -3.53 -5.30 -29.21
CA SER A 40 -3.64 -4.49 -30.45
C SER A 40 -5.10 -4.34 -30.92
N ALA A 41 -5.94 -5.35 -30.72
CA ALA A 41 -7.35 -5.31 -31.07
C ALA A 41 -8.11 -4.33 -30.17
N GLU A 42 -7.98 -4.47 -28.86
CA GLU A 42 -8.60 -3.58 -27.86
C GLU A 42 -8.17 -2.12 -28.01
N ARG A 43 -6.96 -1.88 -28.54
CA ARG A 43 -6.47 -0.53 -28.82
C ARG A 43 -7.36 0.22 -29.80
N SER A 44 -7.85 -0.47 -30.83
CA SER A 44 -8.78 0.10 -31.82
C SER A 44 -10.12 0.44 -31.16
N ASP A 45 -10.63 -0.46 -30.33
CA ASP A 45 -11.89 -0.28 -29.61
C ASP A 45 -11.83 0.93 -28.67
N VAL A 46 -10.72 1.09 -27.96
CA VAL A 46 -10.50 2.27 -27.10
C VAL A 46 -10.41 3.55 -27.92
N GLN A 47 -9.73 3.54 -29.07
CA GLN A 47 -9.66 4.73 -29.93
C GLN A 47 -11.04 5.14 -30.45
N GLN A 48 -11.84 4.17 -30.88
CA GLN A 48 -13.22 4.43 -31.28
C GLN A 48 -14.06 4.95 -30.12
N LEU A 49 -13.94 4.35 -28.93
CA LEU A 49 -14.65 4.78 -27.73
C LEU A 49 -14.28 6.22 -27.32
N LEU A 50 -13.00 6.59 -27.39
CA LEU A 50 -12.53 7.95 -27.10
C LEU A 50 -12.98 8.98 -28.15
N ALA A 51 -13.28 8.54 -29.38
CA ALA A 51 -13.79 9.39 -30.43
C ALA A 51 -15.30 9.63 -30.30
N THR A 52 -16.07 8.62 -29.87
CA THR A 52 -17.53 8.67 -29.84
C THR A 52 -18.12 9.05 -28.48
N ASP A 53 -17.43 8.75 -27.37
CA ASP A 53 -17.97 8.93 -26.03
C ASP A 53 -17.22 10.02 -25.23
N PRO A 54 -17.90 11.14 -24.87
CA PRO A 54 -17.29 12.24 -24.15
C PRO A 54 -16.93 11.89 -22.69
N ASP A 55 -17.65 10.97 -22.05
CA ASP A 55 -17.36 10.54 -20.69
C ASP A 55 -16.15 9.60 -20.65
N ALA A 56 -15.97 8.75 -21.67
CA ALA A 56 -14.72 7.99 -21.86
C ALA A 56 -13.51 8.92 -21.97
N LYS A 57 -13.64 9.99 -22.77
CA LYS A 57 -12.59 10.99 -22.96
C LYS A 57 -12.25 11.74 -21.67
N ARG A 58 -13.27 12.11 -20.87
CA ARG A 58 -13.08 12.72 -19.55
C ARG A 58 -12.35 11.79 -18.59
N LEU A 59 -12.74 10.51 -18.56
CA LEU A 59 -12.08 9.51 -17.73
C LEU A 59 -10.61 9.34 -18.12
N TYR A 60 -10.33 9.20 -19.42
CA TYR A 60 -8.97 9.12 -19.95
C TYR A 60 -8.12 10.33 -19.53
N ASN A 61 -8.63 11.55 -19.72
CA ASN A 61 -7.91 12.77 -19.32
C ASN A 61 -7.61 12.78 -17.82
N ARG A 62 -8.57 12.36 -16.98
CA ARG A 62 -8.38 12.30 -15.52
C ARG A 62 -7.26 11.31 -15.13
N LEU A 63 -7.20 10.15 -15.78
CA LEU A 63 -6.15 9.16 -15.54
C LEU A 63 -4.77 9.67 -16.00
N VAL A 64 -4.70 10.33 -17.16
CA VAL A 64 -3.46 10.94 -17.65
C VAL A 64 -2.97 12.03 -16.69
N MET A 65 -3.86 12.92 -16.24
CA MET A 65 -3.52 13.96 -15.26
C MET A 65 -3.02 13.35 -13.95
N LEU A 66 -3.67 12.30 -13.45
CA LEU A 66 -3.25 11.61 -12.24
C LEU A 66 -1.85 11.02 -12.39
N ARG A 67 -1.57 10.35 -13.51
CA ARG A 67 -0.24 9.79 -13.82
C ARG A 67 0.83 10.87 -13.90
N GLN A 68 0.52 12.00 -14.52
CA GLN A 68 1.43 13.14 -14.59
C GLN A 68 1.71 13.69 -13.19
N ALA A 69 0.67 13.90 -12.38
CA ALA A 69 0.81 14.40 -11.02
C ALA A 69 1.72 13.50 -10.16
N PHE A 70 1.60 12.17 -10.27
CA PHE A 70 2.51 11.24 -9.59
C PHE A 70 3.95 11.31 -10.10
N ARG A 71 4.15 11.50 -11.40
CA ARG A 71 5.50 11.61 -12.00
C ARG A 71 6.20 12.92 -11.65
N THR A 72 5.45 14.01 -11.52
CA THR A 72 5.97 15.33 -11.19
C THR A 72 5.93 15.62 -9.69
N MET A 73 5.48 14.66 -8.87
CA MET A 73 5.43 14.83 -7.43
C MET A 73 6.87 15.02 -6.92
N PRO A 74 7.18 16.13 -6.23
CA PRO A 74 8.50 16.34 -5.70
C PRO A 74 8.81 15.24 -4.69
N VAL A 75 9.91 14.52 -4.92
CA VAL A 75 10.42 13.59 -3.92
C VAL A 75 10.93 14.45 -2.75
N PRO A 76 10.46 14.22 -1.51
CA PRO A 76 10.99 14.93 -0.36
C PRO A 76 12.51 14.79 -0.34
N PRO A 77 13.25 15.88 -0.10
CA PRO A 77 14.71 15.78 0.02
C PRO A 77 15.03 14.73 1.07
N THR A 78 15.86 13.78 0.68
CA THR A 78 16.26 12.69 1.57
C THR A 78 17.15 13.29 2.66
N GLU A 79 16.57 13.50 3.85
CA GLU A 79 17.29 14.12 4.97
C GLU A 79 18.46 13.26 5.48
N GLN A 80 18.44 11.95 5.21
CA GLN A 80 19.45 11.01 5.70
C GLN A 80 19.87 9.99 4.62
N PRO A 81 21.16 9.75 4.43
CA PRO A 81 21.64 8.78 3.47
C PRO A 81 21.05 7.38 3.76
N ALA A 82 20.76 6.62 2.70
CA ALA A 82 20.08 5.33 2.80
C ALA A 82 20.77 4.35 3.76
N GLN A 83 22.11 4.39 3.84
CA GLN A 83 22.92 3.62 4.78
C GLN A 83 22.60 3.96 6.24
N GLU A 84 22.45 5.23 6.60
CA GLU A 84 22.13 5.64 7.97
C GLU A 84 20.71 5.23 8.35
N LEU A 85 19.76 5.36 7.43
CA LEU A 85 18.39 4.86 7.63
C LEU A 85 18.36 3.35 7.84
N ALA A 86 19.12 2.59 7.03
CA ALA A 86 19.23 1.15 7.19
C ALA A 86 19.80 0.78 8.57
N GLN A 87 20.87 1.43 9.00
CA GLN A 87 21.47 1.21 10.33
C GLN A 87 20.49 1.56 11.47
N GLN A 88 19.71 2.64 11.34
CA GLN A 88 18.69 3.00 12.32
C GLN A 88 17.54 1.98 12.41
N VAL A 89 17.12 1.42 11.27
CA VAL A 89 16.10 0.37 11.24
C VAL A 89 16.62 -0.91 11.90
N PHE A 90 17.82 -1.37 11.51
CA PHE A 90 18.42 -2.58 12.10
C PHE A 90 18.69 -2.43 13.59
N SER A 91 19.23 -1.28 14.03
CA SER A 91 19.47 -1.01 15.44
C SER A 91 18.18 -0.97 16.27
N LYS A 92 17.05 -0.45 15.73
CA LYS A 92 15.74 -0.53 16.40
C LYS A 92 15.25 -1.97 16.54
N ILE A 93 15.44 -2.81 15.51
CA ILE A 93 15.06 -4.23 15.54
C ILE A 93 15.88 -4.98 16.59
N ASP A 94 17.21 -4.80 16.59
CA ASP A 94 18.12 -5.46 17.50
C ASP A 94 17.89 -5.04 18.96
N ARG A 95 17.62 -3.76 19.21
CA ARG A 95 17.31 -3.26 20.56
C ARG A 95 16.03 -3.90 21.11
N ARG A 96 15.01 -4.13 20.27
CA ARG A 96 13.76 -4.81 20.67
C ARG A 96 13.98 -6.30 20.92
N ARG A 97 14.88 -6.94 20.18
CA ARG A 97 15.25 -8.35 20.36
C ARG A 97 16.07 -8.54 21.64
N ASN A 98 17.06 -7.69 21.89
CA ASN A 98 17.88 -7.73 23.09
C ASN A 98 17.07 -7.45 24.35
N ARG A 99 16.16 -6.46 24.35
CA ARG A 99 15.26 -6.24 25.50
C ARG A 99 14.41 -7.47 25.83
N ARG A 100 13.87 -8.17 24.83
CA ARG A 100 13.12 -9.42 25.06
C ARG A 100 13.99 -10.53 25.64
N LYS A 101 15.21 -10.70 25.12
CA LYS A 101 16.18 -11.67 25.65
C LYS A 101 16.57 -11.36 27.11
N PHE A 102 16.79 -10.09 27.44
CA PHE A 102 17.10 -9.66 28.82
C PHE A 102 15.93 -9.88 29.78
N VAL A 103 14.69 -9.61 29.36
CA VAL A 103 13.51 -9.86 30.20
C VAL A 103 13.35 -11.36 30.48
N TRP A 104 13.52 -12.23 29.48
CA TRP A 104 13.44 -13.68 29.69
C TRP A 104 14.62 -14.22 30.50
N GLY A 105 15.85 -13.74 30.24
CA GLY A 105 17.02 -14.13 31.02
C GLY A 105 16.96 -13.67 32.48
N GLY A 106 16.50 -12.43 32.73
CA GLY A 106 16.28 -11.89 34.07
C GLY A 106 15.15 -12.59 34.81
N ALA A 107 14.05 -12.92 34.12
CA ALA A 107 12.95 -13.68 34.72
C ALA A 107 13.36 -15.12 35.10
N ALA A 108 14.15 -15.80 34.25
CA ALA A 108 14.67 -17.14 34.57
C ALA A 108 15.61 -17.14 35.79
N LEU A 109 16.50 -16.14 35.87
CA LEU A 109 17.37 -15.98 37.05
C LEU A 109 16.57 -15.64 38.31
N ALA A 110 15.63 -14.70 38.24
CA ALA A 110 14.78 -14.35 39.38
C ALA A 110 13.96 -15.54 39.89
N ALA A 111 13.39 -16.35 38.99
CA ALA A 111 12.65 -17.56 39.36
C ALA A 111 13.54 -18.61 40.05
N MET A 112 14.79 -18.78 39.60
CA MET A 112 15.76 -19.66 40.27
C MET A 112 16.09 -19.19 41.70
N PHE A 113 16.29 -17.88 41.91
CA PHE A 113 16.56 -17.33 43.24
C PHE A 113 15.35 -17.44 44.19
N VAL A 114 14.14 -17.14 43.72
CA VAL A 114 12.92 -17.30 44.53
C VAL A 114 12.67 -18.77 44.87
N GLY A 115 12.91 -19.69 43.94
CA GLY A 115 12.81 -21.13 44.19
C GLY A 115 13.82 -21.66 45.21
N ALA A 116 15.03 -21.09 45.25
CA ALA A 116 16.08 -21.49 46.20
C ALA A 116 15.89 -20.93 47.62
N VAL A 117 15.27 -19.75 47.77
CA VAL A 117 14.99 -19.13 49.07
C VAL A 117 13.67 -19.62 49.68
N SER A 118 12.79 -20.20 48.86
CA SER A 118 11.51 -20.76 49.29
C SER A 118 11.57 -22.25 49.65
N MET A 119 12.78 -22.81 49.76
CA MET A 119 13.07 -24.15 50.27
C MET A 119 13.66 -24.06 51.68
#